data_AF-A0A7Y3JKL5-F1
#
_entry.id   AF-A0A7Y3JKL5-F1
#
_cell.length_a   1.000
_cell.length_b   1.000
_cell.length_c   1.000
_cell.angle_alpha   90.00
_cell.angle_beta   90.00
_cell.angle_gamma   90.00
#
_symmetry.space_group_name_H-M   'P 1'
#
loop_
_entity.id
_entity.type
_entity.pdbx_description
1 polymer ?
#
loop_
_entity_poly.entity_id
_entity_poly.type
_entity_poly.pdbx_seq_one_letter_code
_entity_poly.pdbx_strand_id
1 'polypeptide(L)'
;MKTTLDINDTLLATAKSLAAKQQTTLTRLIEEGLHLRLRSSRAAPKTNKRKIPVFKGRGGLVAGLNPLSNKAMLDAADDDA
;
A
#
# COMPACT_ATOMS: atom_id res chain seq x y z
N MET A 1 6.93 25.89 -5.48
CA MET A 1 7.97 26.36 -6.43
C MET A 1 7.39 26.27 -7.83
N LYS A 2 7.75 27.17 -8.76
CA LYS A 2 7.35 27.06 -10.18
C LYS A 2 8.48 26.41 -10.96
N THR A 3 8.17 25.37 -11.72
CA THR A 3 9.12 24.63 -12.56
C THR A 3 8.51 24.47 -13.95
N THR A 4 9.31 24.65 -14.99
CA THR A 4 8.89 24.43 -16.38
C THR A 4 9.43 23.07 -16.83
N LEU A 5 8.57 22.24 -17.42
CA LEU A 5 8.87 20.88 -17.85
C LEU A 5 8.43 20.73 -19.31
N ASP A 6 9.24 20.05 -20.12
CA ASP A 6 8.82 19.61 -21.44
C ASP A 6 8.04 18.30 -21.31
N ILE A 7 6.80 18.27 -21.80
CA ILE A 7 5.85 17.17 -21.63
C ILE A 7 5.12 16.97 -22.96
N ASN A 8 5.05 15.72 -23.40
CA ASN A 8 4.29 15.37 -24.61
C ASN A 8 2.81 15.80 -24.50
N ASP A 9 2.29 16.43 -25.55
CA ASP A 9 0.92 16.98 -25.57
C ASP A 9 -0.17 15.94 -25.30
N THR A 10 0.00 14.71 -25.80
CA THR A 10 -0.97 13.63 -25.58
C THR A 10 -1.02 13.21 -24.10
N LEU A 11 0.13 13.20 -23.44
CA LEU A 11 0.23 12.93 -22.00
C LEU A 11 -0.39 14.08 -21.20
N LEU A 12 -0.13 15.32 -21.59
CA LEU A 12 -0.70 16.50 -20.95
C LEU A 12 -2.24 16.52 -21.06
N ALA A 13 -2.78 16.19 -22.23
CA ALA A 13 -4.23 16.10 -22.44
C ALA A 13 -4.85 15.01 -21.55
N THR A 14 -4.24 13.83 -21.52
CA THR A 14 -4.71 12.70 -20.69
C THR A 14 -4.68 13.04 -19.20
N ALA A 15 -3.59 13.68 -18.73
CA ALA A 15 -3.45 14.10 -17.34
C ALA A 15 -4.50 15.15 -16.94
N LYS A 16 -4.79 16.13 -17.82
CA LYS A 16 -5.86 17.12 -17.60
C LYS A 16 -7.24 16.46 -17.50
N SER A 17 -7.56 15.54 -18.40
CA SER A 17 -8.83 14.81 -18.35
C SER A 17 -8.97 14.00 -17.06
N LEU A 18 -7.89 13.37 -16.60
CA LEU A 18 -7.88 12.61 -15.35
C LEU A 18 -8.06 13.53 -14.13
N ALA A 19 -7.35 14.66 -14.09
CA ALA A 19 -7.48 15.63 -13.00
C ALA A 19 -8.90 16.18 -12.88
N ALA A 20 -9.54 16.51 -14.02
CA ALA A 20 -10.93 16.95 -14.05
C ALA A 20 -11.90 15.88 -13.53
N LYS A 21 -11.74 14.63 -13.98
CA LYS A 21 -12.56 13.50 -13.51
C LYS A 21 -12.45 13.26 -12.00
N GLN A 22 -11.25 13.47 -11.45
CA GLN A 22 -10.97 13.28 -10.02
C GLN A 22 -11.19 14.54 -9.17
N GLN A 23 -11.69 15.63 -9.77
CA GLN A 23 -11.88 16.93 -9.09
C GLN A 23 -10.62 17.42 -8.37
N THR A 24 -9.46 17.22 -9.01
CA THR A 24 -8.15 17.62 -8.49
C THR A 24 -7.43 18.54 -9.49
N THR A 25 -6.29 19.10 -9.08
CA THR A 25 -5.48 19.95 -9.96
C THR A 25 -4.43 19.13 -10.72
N LEU A 26 -4.07 19.60 -11.91
CA LEU A 26 -2.97 19.02 -12.68
C LEU A 26 -1.66 19.00 -11.87
N THR A 27 -1.38 20.07 -11.12
CA THR A 27 -0.21 20.17 -10.25
C THR A 27 -0.20 19.07 -9.19
N ARG A 28 -1.32 18.88 -8.49
CA ARG A 28 -1.48 17.82 -7.47
C ARG A 28 -1.22 16.44 -8.06
N LEU A 29 -1.80 16.17 -9.24
CA LEU A 29 -1.62 14.90 -9.94
C LEU A 29 -0.15 14.64 -10.31
N ILE A 30 0.55 15.67 -10.81
CA ILE A 30 1.98 15.59 -11.14
C ILE A 30 2.83 15.33 -9.90
N GLU A 31 2.57 16.06 -8.80
CA GLU A 31 3.30 15.88 -7.54
C GLU A 31 3.09 14.49 -6.95
N GLU A 32 1.87 13.95 -6.97
CA GLU A 32 1.57 12.60 -6.51
C GLU A 32 2.30 11.54 -7.34
N GLY A 33 2.29 11.68 -8.68
CA GLY A 33 3.05 10.80 -9.58
C GLY A 33 4.55 10.82 -9.31
N LEU A 34 5.13 12.00 -9.08
CA LEU A 34 6.54 12.16 -8.73
C LEU A 34 6.84 11.51 -7.38
N HIS A 35 6.00 11.72 -6.36
CA HIS A 35 6.16 11.08 -5.07
C HIS A 35 6.13 9.56 -5.17
N LEU A 36 5.21 8.99 -5.96
CA LEU A 36 5.15 7.54 -6.17
C LEU A 36 6.44 7.02 -6.79
N ARG A 37 6.95 7.67 -7.85
CA ARG A 37 8.20 7.25 -8.52
C ARG A 37 9.41 7.32 -7.60
N LEU A 38 9.54 8.40 -6.82
CA LEU A 38 10.65 8.59 -5.89
C LEU A 38 10.58 7.62 -4.71
N ARG A 39 9.38 7.32 -4.19
CA ARG A 39 9.18 6.29 -3.16
C ARG A 39 9.56 4.91 -3.66
N SER A 40 9.14 4.53 -4.87
CA SER A 40 9.51 3.25 -5.48
C SER A 40 11.01 3.13 -5.71
N SER A 41 11.68 4.22 -6.11
CA SER A 41 13.13 4.26 -6.26
C SER A 41 13.89 4.18 -4.94
N ARG A 42 13.27 4.61 -3.83
CA ARG A 42 13.84 4.59 -2.48
C ARG A 42 13.40 3.36 -1.67
N ALA A 43 12.58 2.48 -2.24
CA ALA A 43 12.29 1.19 -1.64
C ALA A 43 13.63 0.47 -1.43
N ALA A 44 13.97 0.31 -0.15
CA ALA A 44 15.24 -0.14 0.39
C ALA A 44 15.83 -1.35 -0.36
N PRO A 45 17.18 -1.53 -0.36
CA PRO A 45 17.82 -2.70 -0.95
C PRO A 45 17.06 -3.94 -0.53
N LYS A 46 16.53 -4.70 -1.51
CA LYS A 46 15.63 -5.86 -1.35
C LYS A 46 15.64 -6.31 0.10
N THR A 47 14.76 -5.74 0.92
CA THR A 47 14.67 -6.22 2.31
C THR A 47 14.35 -7.69 2.10
N ASN A 48 15.24 -8.57 2.56
CA ASN A 48 15.06 -10.01 2.39
C ASN A 48 13.62 -10.26 2.79
N LYS A 49 12.76 -10.60 1.81
CA LYS A 49 11.31 -10.68 2.02
C LYS A 49 11.17 -11.53 3.27
N ARG A 50 10.79 -10.93 4.40
CA ARG A 50 10.67 -11.68 5.65
C ARG A 50 9.72 -12.80 5.31
N LYS A 51 10.18 -14.05 5.43
CA LYS A 51 9.33 -15.20 5.13
C LYS A 51 8.25 -15.18 6.19
N ILE A 52 7.07 -14.68 5.83
CA ILE A 52 5.90 -14.78 6.69
C ILE A 52 5.58 -16.27 6.77
N PRO A 53 5.58 -16.88 7.96
CA PRO A 53 5.20 -18.28 8.11
C PRO A 53 3.75 -18.44 7.62
N VAL A 54 3.55 -19.33 6.66
CA VAL A 54 2.22 -19.70 6.19
C VAL A 54 1.82 -20.97 6.92
N PHE A 55 0.71 -20.91 7.66
CA PHE A 55 0.14 -22.09 8.30
C PHE A 55 -0.32 -23.09 7.23
N LYS A 56 0.27 -24.29 7.21
CA LYS A 56 0.02 -25.33 6.19
C LYS A 56 -1.21 -26.22 6.49
N GLY A 57 -1.99 -25.91 7.52
CA GLY A 57 -3.17 -26.69 7.90
C GLY A 57 -4.38 -26.44 7.00
N ARG A 58 -5.47 -27.21 7.21
CA ARG A 58 -6.75 -27.06 6.48
C ARG A 58 -7.60 -25.87 6.97
N GLY A 59 -7.03 -24.97 7.76
CA GLY A 59 -7.76 -23.92 8.50
C GLY A 59 -8.36 -24.43 9.81
N GLY A 60 -9.21 -23.60 10.43
CA GLY A 60 -9.78 -23.86 11.74
C GLY A 60 -9.02 -23.17 12.88
N LEU A 61 -9.66 -23.15 14.05
CA LEU A 61 -9.05 -22.63 15.27
C LEU A 61 -8.14 -23.67 15.89
N VAL A 62 -7.19 -23.22 16.71
CA VAL A 62 -6.39 -24.10 17.56
C VAL A 62 -7.32 -24.94 18.44
N ALA A 63 -6.97 -26.22 18.65
CA ALA A 63 -7.78 -27.12 19.46
C ALA A 63 -7.99 -26.54 20.87
N GLY A 64 -9.24 -26.50 21.33
CA GLY A 64 -9.61 -25.94 22.64
C GLY A 64 -9.81 -24.43 22.67
N LEU A 65 -9.54 -23.70 21.57
CA LEU A 65 -9.80 -22.27 21.49
C LEU A 65 -11.30 -22.00 21.27
N ASN A 66 -11.89 -21.20 22.16
CA ASN A 66 -13.28 -20.75 22.03
C ASN A 66 -13.37 -19.45 21.22
N PRO A 67 -13.93 -19.45 20.00
CA PRO A 67 -14.04 -18.24 19.17
C PRO A 67 -15.04 -17.21 19.67
N LEU A 68 -15.96 -17.61 20.55
CA LEU A 68 -17.03 -16.73 21.05
C LEU A 68 -16.60 -15.94 22.29
N SER A 69 -15.35 -16.10 22.75
CA SER A 69 -14.78 -15.38 23.88
C SER A 69 -13.65 -14.47 23.42
N ASN A 70 -13.89 -13.16 23.48
CA ASN A 70 -12.87 -12.16 23.17
C ASN A 70 -11.61 -12.29 24.04
N LYS A 71 -11.79 -12.72 25.31
CA LYS A 71 -10.67 -12.99 26.21
C LYS A 71 -9.81 -14.15 25.69
N ALA A 72 -10.43 -15.27 25.32
CA ALA A 72 -9.70 -16.44 24.82
C ALA A 72 -8.94 -16.13 23.51
N MET A 73 -9.52 -15.28 22.66
CA MET A 73 -8.87 -14.83 21.42
C MET A 73 -7.69 -13.88 21.67
N LEU A 74 -7.77 -13.03 22.70
CA LEU A 74 -6.69 -12.13 23.09
C LEU A 74 -5.53 -12.91 23.70
N ASP A 75 -5.82 -13.78 24.68
CA ASP A 75 -4.81 -14.60 25.35
C ASP A 75 -4.01 -15.44 24.32
N ALA A 76 -4.70 -16.04 23.33
CA ALA A 76 -4.05 -16.81 22.27
C ALA A 76 -3.19 -15.99 21.29
N ALA A 77 -3.42 -14.68 21.18
CA ALA A 77 -2.61 -13.80 20.33
C ALA A 77 -1.37 -13.28 21.06
N ASP A 78 -1.42 -13.18 22.38
CA ASP A 78 -0.32 -12.70 23.22
C ASP A 78 0.70 -13.80 23.57
N ASP A 79 0.30 -15.08 23.54
CA ASP A 79 1.17 -16.24 23.87
C ASP A 79 2.23 -16.58 22.78
N ASP A 80 2.21 -15.96 21.61
CA ASP A 80 3.10 -16.24 20.46
C ASP A 80 4.15 -15.12 20.18
N ALA A 81 4.71 -14.49 21.24
CA ALA A 81 5.82 -13.53 21.16
C ALA A 81 7.22 -14.17 21.26
#